data_AF-A0A397B9A0-F1
#
_entry.id   AF-A0A397B9A0-F1
#
_cell.length_a   1.000
_cell.length_b   1.000
_cell.length_c   1.000
_cell.angle_alpha   90.00
_cell.angle_beta   90.00
_cell.angle_gamma   90.00
#
_symmetry.space_group_name_H-M   'P 1'
#
loop_
_entity.id
_entity.type
_entity.pdbx_description
1 polymer ?
#
loop_
_entity_poly.entity_id
_entity_poly.type
_entity_poly.pdbx_seq_one_letter_code
_entity_poly.pdbx_strand_id
1 'polypeptide(L)'
;MDESAPLDAADQPFYDAIKAAHGDDVSSEFCIRLARAFRGDKKHRMEKTLAEVKRIKDWRTQNGADGILTVPLEKASLFHQCWPSAVYGEDAAGHVINMERLVEINVDSFHAHFTVDEILRHRMKHLEHIQAELAASSKRKGKLVYKHIYIFDLAGMAWKHVAPSVMSYLKPIFDLGQVYYPESLFRMYLVNAPFVFWGTWKVISSFIDPETRQKIQIYKSAPAFVVEAQKQGLALDALPSLLGGNHPGRPVADLDPPTESVVSAVPDTAAVPT
;
A
#
# COMPACT_ATOMS: atom_id res chain seq x y z
N MET A 1 12.55 -6.57 -7.19
CA MET A 1 13.44 -6.98 -6.08
C MET A 1 12.72 -8.07 -5.35
N ASP A 2 13.38 -9.19 -5.09
CA ASP A 2 12.83 -10.27 -4.27
C ASP A 2 12.94 -9.88 -2.80
N GLU A 3 11.81 -9.74 -2.12
CA GLU A 3 11.73 -9.36 -0.71
C GLU A 3 12.39 -10.40 0.20
N SER A 4 12.40 -11.66 -0.22
CA SER A 4 12.95 -12.78 0.55
C SER A 4 14.45 -12.95 0.39
N ALA A 5 15.06 -12.27 -0.58
CA ALA A 5 16.51 -12.25 -0.72
C ALA A 5 17.15 -11.57 0.52
N PRO A 6 18.37 -11.97 0.90
CA PRO A 6 19.16 -11.24 1.90
C PRO A 6 19.31 -9.76 1.58
N LEU A 7 19.52 -8.94 2.60
CA LEU A 7 19.98 -7.57 2.40
C LEU A 7 21.33 -7.57 1.67
N ASP A 8 21.47 -6.66 0.70
CA ASP A 8 22.74 -6.44 0.04
C ASP A 8 23.70 -5.66 0.96
N ALA A 9 24.99 -5.66 0.62
CA ALA A 9 26.01 -4.94 1.40
C ALA A 9 25.75 -3.42 1.48
N ALA A 10 24.94 -2.85 0.58
CA ALA A 10 24.59 -1.44 0.59
C ALA A 10 23.43 -1.12 1.54
N ASP A 11 22.62 -2.11 1.94
CA ASP A 11 21.48 -1.95 2.84
C ASP A 11 21.74 -2.51 4.25
N GLN A 12 22.62 -3.50 4.39
CA GLN A 12 22.93 -4.12 5.69
C GLN A 12 23.27 -3.09 6.80
N PRO A 13 24.11 -2.06 6.56
CA PRO A 13 24.43 -1.09 7.62
C PRO A 13 23.22 -0.33 8.16
N PHE A 14 22.18 -0.16 7.34
CA PHE A 14 20.94 0.51 7.74
C PHE A 14 20.10 -0.38 8.64
N TYR A 15 19.99 -1.67 8.31
CA TYR A 15 19.34 -2.65 9.16
C TYR A 15 20.02 -2.73 10.53
N ASP A 16 21.34 -2.84 10.55
CA ASP A 16 22.14 -2.92 11.78
C ASP A 16 21.94 -1.67 12.64
N ALA A 17 21.93 -0.47 12.03
CA ALA A 17 21.69 0.78 12.74
C ALA A 17 20.27 0.87 13.33
N ILE A 18 19.24 0.39 12.61
CA ILE A 18 17.86 0.35 13.11
C ILE A 18 17.77 -0.60 14.32
N LYS A 19 18.33 -1.82 14.20
CA LYS A 19 18.35 -2.79 15.29
C LYS A 19 19.16 -2.29 16.49
N ALA A 20 20.27 -1.60 16.27
CA ALA A 20 21.04 -1.00 17.37
C ALA A 20 20.24 0.10 18.11
N ALA A 21 19.44 0.88 17.40
CA ALA A 21 18.66 1.98 17.98
C ALA A 21 17.36 1.54 18.67
N HIS A 22 16.72 0.47 18.18
CA HIS A 22 15.37 0.09 18.61
C HIS A 22 15.25 -1.35 19.12
N GLY A 23 16.28 -2.19 18.98
CA GLY A 23 16.26 -3.57 19.45
C GLY A 23 15.07 -4.36 18.90
N ASP A 24 14.37 -5.04 19.81
CA ASP A 24 13.20 -5.87 19.51
C ASP A 24 11.87 -5.09 19.53
N ASP A 25 11.89 -3.79 19.79
CA ASP A 25 10.69 -2.94 19.69
C ASP A 25 10.13 -2.87 18.25
N VAL A 26 10.95 -3.24 17.26
CA VAL A 26 10.62 -3.23 15.83
C VAL A 26 10.84 -4.61 15.23
N SER A 27 9.86 -5.05 14.44
CA SER A 27 9.92 -6.34 13.75
C SER A 27 11.08 -6.35 12.74
N SER A 28 11.60 -7.54 12.46
CA SER A 28 12.66 -7.67 11.45
C SER A 28 12.19 -7.34 10.03
N GLU A 29 10.92 -7.61 9.69
CA GLU A 29 10.30 -7.12 8.44
C GLU A 29 10.38 -5.59 8.37
N PHE A 30 9.99 -4.89 9.44
CA PHE A 30 10.03 -3.44 9.50
C PHE A 30 11.47 -2.92 9.29
N CYS A 31 12.45 -3.54 9.94
CA CYS A 31 13.86 -3.20 9.77
C CYS A 31 14.33 -3.44 8.32
N ILE A 32 14.03 -4.59 7.72
CA ILE A 32 14.42 -4.94 6.35
C ILE A 32 13.79 -3.95 5.34
N ARG A 33 12.50 -3.66 5.50
CA ARG A 33 11.77 -2.75 4.62
C ARG A 33 12.35 -1.34 4.71
N LEU A 34 12.65 -0.83 5.90
CA LEU A 34 13.21 0.51 6.06
C LEU A 34 14.70 0.58 5.71
N ALA A 35 15.45 -0.51 5.87
CA ALA A 35 16.81 -0.62 5.37
C ALA A 35 16.85 -0.53 3.83
N ARG A 36 15.84 -1.06 3.13
CA ARG A 36 15.68 -0.94 1.67
C ARG A 36 15.06 0.39 1.22
N ALA A 37 14.41 1.11 2.13
CA ALA A 37 13.79 2.39 1.81
C ALA A 37 14.84 3.48 1.54
N PHE A 38 14.36 4.57 0.96
CA PHE A 38 15.10 5.82 0.78
C PHE A 38 16.41 5.69 -0.03
N ARG A 39 16.58 4.65 -0.84
CA ARG A 39 17.74 4.43 -1.73
C ARG A 39 18.01 5.60 -2.70
N GLY A 40 17.00 6.44 -2.94
CA GLY A 40 17.13 7.68 -3.71
C GLY A 40 17.92 8.79 -3.02
N ASP A 41 18.03 8.79 -1.69
CA ASP A 41 18.86 9.74 -0.95
C ASP A 41 20.31 9.25 -0.96
N LYS A 42 21.21 9.96 -1.65
CA LYS A 42 22.60 9.53 -1.82
C LYS A 42 23.56 10.12 -0.78
N LYS A 43 23.17 11.17 -0.07
CA LYS A 43 24.08 11.93 0.81
C LYS A 43 23.78 11.72 2.29
N HIS A 44 22.51 11.69 2.66
CA HIS A 44 22.10 11.66 4.07
C HIS A 44 21.17 10.48 4.36
N ARG A 45 21.29 9.40 3.58
CA ARG A 45 20.42 8.22 3.69
C ARG A 45 20.33 7.68 5.11
N MET A 46 21.46 7.60 5.83
CA MET A 46 21.48 7.01 7.18
C MET A 46 20.70 7.87 8.18
N GLU A 47 21.01 9.17 8.21
CA GLU A 47 20.29 10.15 9.02
C GLU A 47 18.79 10.14 8.71
N LYS A 48 18.44 10.17 7.42
CA LYS A 48 17.05 10.10 6.97
C LYS A 48 16.36 8.81 7.39
N THR A 49 17.03 7.67 7.24
CA THR A 49 16.48 6.36 7.59
C THR A 49 16.16 6.30 9.08
N LEU A 50 17.11 6.67 9.95
CA LEU A 50 16.89 6.68 11.40
C LEU A 50 15.80 7.68 11.83
N ALA A 51 15.76 8.87 11.20
CA ALA A 51 14.74 9.86 11.46
C ALA A 51 13.33 9.37 11.08
N GLU A 52 13.17 8.76 9.89
CA GLU A 52 11.88 8.23 9.43
C GLU A 52 11.48 6.98 10.21
N VAL A 53 12.42 6.10 10.57
CA VAL A 53 12.18 4.96 11.49
C VAL A 53 11.57 5.45 12.79
N LYS A 54 12.20 6.44 13.44
CA LYS A 54 11.69 7.02 14.69
C LYS A 54 10.31 7.65 14.47
N ARG A 55 10.14 8.44 13.42
CA ARG A 55 8.86 9.10 13.09
C ARG A 55 7.73 8.09 12.90
N ILE A 56 7.98 7.01 12.14
CA ILE A 56 6.98 5.98 11.86
C ILE A 56 6.66 5.21 13.14
N LYS A 57 7.66 4.81 13.92
CA LYS A 57 7.45 4.13 15.21
C LYS A 57 6.59 4.97 16.16
N ASP A 58 6.98 6.24 16.36
CA ASP A 58 6.24 7.16 17.22
C ASP A 58 4.80 7.36 16.73
N TRP A 59 4.60 7.52 15.42
CA TRP A 59 3.26 7.66 14.83
C TRP A 59 2.40 6.40 15.04
N ARG A 60 2.98 5.21 14.85
CA ARG A 60 2.27 3.93 15.07
C ARG A 60 1.84 3.80 16.53
N THR A 61 2.72 4.11 17.49
CA THR A 61 2.39 4.11 18.92
C THR A 61 1.29 5.13 19.25
N GLN A 62 1.43 6.38 18.80
CA GLN A 62 0.48 7.45 19.09
C GLN A 62 -0.93 7.16 18.54
N ASN A 63 -1.03 6.49 17.38
CA ASN A 63 -2.30 6.23 16.71
C ASN A 63 -2.89 4.86 17.05
N GLY A 64 -2.12 3.99 17.71
CA GLY A 64 -2.51 2.61 18.00
C GLY A 64 -2.60 1.74 16.75
N ALA A 65 -1.70 1.96 15.78
CA ALA A 65 -1.74 1.29 14.48
C ALA A 65 -1.67 -0.24 14.60
N ASP A 66 -0.78 -0.76 15.45
CA ASP A 66 -0.54 -2.22 15.59
C ASP A 66 -1.76 -2.99 16.12
N GLY A 67 -2.68 -2.31 16.82
CA GLY A 67 -3.90 -2.91 17.38
C GLY A 67 -5.18 -2.58 16.61
N ILE A 68 -5.13 -1.70 15.61
CA ILE A 68 -6.31 -1.04 15.03
C ILE A 68 -7.32 -2.01 14.40
N LEU A 69 -6.86 -3.19 13.96
CA LEU A 69 -7.73 -4.20 13.35
C LEU A 69 -8.81 -4.68 14.32
N THR A 70 -8.49 -4.78 15.61
CA THR A 70 -9.40 -5.22 16.68
C THR A 70 -10.29 -4.10 17.21
N VAL A 71 -10.00 -2.84 16.86
CA VAL A 71 -10.72 -1.67 17.38
C VAL A 71 -11.93 -1.39 16.48
N PRO A 72 -13.17 -1.42 16.99
CA PRO A 72 -14.32 -0.95 16.23
C PRO A 72 -14.22 0.56 16.01
N LEU A 73 -14.42 1.00 14.77
CA LEU A 73 -14.40 2.42 14.42
C LEU A 73 -15.81 2.92 14.16
N GLU A 74 -16.13 4.09 14.69
CA GLU A 74 -17.41 4.75 14.41
C GLU A 74 -17.56 5.01 12.90
N LYS A 75 -18.80 4.92 12.41
CA LYS A 75 -19.15 5.18 11.00
C LYS A 75 -18.42 4.27 9.99
N ALA A 76 -17.86 3.12 10.40
CA ALA A 76 -17.15 2.20 9.50
C ALA A 76 -17.97 1.80 8.27
N SER A 77 -19.24 1.43 8.45
CA SER A 77 -20.12 1.10 7.32
C SER A 77 -20.29 2.26 6.35
N LEU A 78 -20.43 3.50 6.85
CA LEU A 78 -20.51 4.69 6.01
C LEU A 78 -19.17 4.97 5.32
N PHE A 79 -18.05 4.79 6.00
CA PHE A 79 -16.72 4.95 5.39
C PHE A 79 -16.55 4.01 4.19
N HIS A 80 -16.92 2.73 4.34
CA HIS A 80 -16.84 1.75 3.26
C HIS A 80 -17.81 2.03 2.10
N GLN A 81 -18.95 2.70 2.36
CA GLN A 81 -19.82 3.21 1.30
C GLN A 81 -19.22 4.43 0.58
N CYS A 82 -18.49 5.29 1.32
CA CYS A 82 -17.82 6.46 0.75
C CYS A 82 -16.55 6.11 -0.02
N TRP A 83 -15.87 5.03 0.36
CA TRP A 83 -14.65 4.57 -0.30
C TRP A 83 -14.63 3.04 -0.39
N PRO A 84 -15.41 2.48 -1.33
CA PRO A 84 -15.41 1.05 -1.59
C PRO A 84 -14.01 0.58 -1.98
N SER A 85 -13.56 -0.49 -1.34
CA SER A 85 -12.25 -1.09 -1.56
C SER A 85 -12.34 -2.59 -1.40
N ALA A 86 -11.57 -3.33 -2.21
CA ALA A 86 -11.55 -4.77 -2.18
C ALA A 86 -10.12 -5.32 -2.36
N VAL A 87 -9.87 -6.45 -1.71
CA VAL A 87 -8.69 -7.28 -1.97
C VAL A 87 -9.05 -8.40 -2.95
N TYR A 88 -8.08 -8.80 -3.75
CA TYR A 88 -8.22 -9.80 -4.80
C TYR A 88 -7.24 -10.95 -4.55
N GLY A 89 -6.80 -11.63 -5.61
CA GLY A 89 -5.79 -12.67 -5.47
C GLY A 89 -4.38 -12.12 -5.29
N GLU A 90 -3.42 -13.02 -5.46
CA GLU A 90 -2.01 -12.75 -5.35
C GLU A 90 -1.30 -13.05 -6.67
N ASP A 91 -0.15 -12.44 -6.89
CA ASP A 91 0.77 -12.94 -7.89
C ASP A 91 1.53 -14.20 -7.40
N ALA A 92 2.38 -14.77 -8.26
CA ALA A 92 3.14 -15.97 -7.91
C ALA A 92 4.05 -15.76 -6.68
N ALA A 93 4.58 -14.54 -6.48
CA ALA A 93 5.44 -14.20 -5.37
C ALA A 93 4.68 -14.02 -4.05
N GLY A 94 3.36 -13.80 -4.11
CA GLY A 94 2.49 -13.62 -2.95
C GLY A 94 2.04 -12.17 -2.75
N HIS A 95 2.32 -11.26 -3.67
CA HIS A 95 1.88 -9.88 -3.55
C HIS A 95 0.37 -9.79 -3.69
N VAL A 96 -0.31 -9.38 -2.62
CA VAL A 96 -1.75 -9.22 -2.59
C VAL A 96 -2.16 -8.05 -3.49
N ILE A 97 -3.19 -8.26 -4.30
CA ILE A 97 -3.78 -7.24 -5.16
C ILE A 97 -4.90 -6.54 -4.38
N ASN A 98 -4.84 -5.22 -4.30
CA ASN A 98 -5.97 -4.40 -3.85
C ASN A 98 -6.39 -3.44 -4.97
N MET A 99 -7.69 -3.16 -5.05
CA MET A 99 -8.24 -2.28 -6.09
C MET A 99 -9.25 -1.30 -5.50
N GLU A 100 -9.22 -0.09 -6.06
CA GLU A 100 -10.19 0.96 -5.80
C GLU A 100 -10.62 1.61 -7.12
N ARG A 101 -11.85 2.12 -7.15
CA ARG A 101 -12.40 2.83 -8.31
C ARG A 101 -12.51 4.30 -7.96
N LEU A 102 -11.80 5.16 -8.70
CA LEU A 102 -11.68 6.58 -8.33
C LEU A 102 -13.05 7.26 -8.24
N VAL A 103 -13.95 6.95 -9.17
CA VAL A 103 -15.29 7.57 -9.25
C VAL A 103 -16.22 7.15 -8.12
N GLU A 104 -15.88 6.11 -7.38
CA GLU A 104 -16.66 5.63 -6.23
C GLU A 104 -16.21 6.27 -4.92
N ILE A 105 -15.11 7.04 -4.92
CA ILE A 105 -14.69 7.83 -3.77
C ILE A 105 -15.62 9.03 -3.63
N ASN A 106 -16.55 8.94 -2.69
CA ASN A 106 -17.55 9.97 -2.41
C ASN A 106 -16.99 11.05 -1.47
N VAL A 107 -16.27 12.00 -2.07
CA VAL A 107 -15.64 13.13 -1.37
C VAL A 107 -16.67 14.05 -0.70
N ASP A 108 -17.84 14.23 -1.31
CA ASP A 108 -18.91 15.06 -0.75
C ASP A 108 -19.45 14.46 0.57
N SER A 109 -19.65 13.14 0.60
CA SER A 109 -20.05 12.42 1.81
C SER A 109 -18.96 12.47 2.89
N PHE A 110 -17.69 12.38 2.50
CA PHE A 110 -16.58 12.57 3.44
C PHE A 110 -16.63 13.95 4.10
N HIS A 111 -16.79 15.02 3.32
CA HIS A 111 -16.92 16.37 3.86
C HIS A 111 -18.13 16.54 4.80
N ALA A 112 -19.24 15.89 4.49
CA ALA A 112 -20.47 16.02 5.27
C ALA A 112 -20.43 15.24 6.60
N HIS A 113 -19.70 14.13 6.67
CA HIS A 113 -19.85 13.16 7.75
C HIS A 113 -18.57 12.84 8.52
N PHE A 114 -17.40 13.25 8.04
CA PHE A 114 -16.11 12.91 8.65
C PHE A 114 -15.21 14.13 8.82
N THR A 115 -14.46 14.13 9.92
CA THR A 115 -13.23 14.89 10.06
C THR A 115 -12.09 14.21 9.32
N VAL A 116 -11.02 14.95 9.00
CA VAL A 116 -9.83 14.37 8.36
C VAL A 116 -9.20 13.28 9.23
N ASP A 117 -9.17 13.47 10.55
CA ASP A 117 -8.58 12.50 11.48
C ASP A 117 -9.38 11.18 11.53
N GLU A 118 -10.71 11.25 11.46
CA GLU A 118 -11.55 10.04 11.34
C GLU A 118 -11.23 9.28 10.04
N ILE A 119 -11.11 9.99 8.92
CA ILE A 119 -10.77 9.38 7.62
C ILE A 119 -9.37 8.74 7.68
N LEU A 120 -8.39 9.43 8.25
CA LEU A 120 -7.03 8.91 8.42
C LEU A 120 -7.02 7.65 9.29
N ARG A 121 -7.83 7.59 10.35
CA ARG A 121 -7.95 6.41 11.21
C ARG A 121 -8.57 5.22 10.49
N HIS A 122 -9.62 5.44 9.70
CA HIS A 122 -10.21 4.40 8.84
C HIS A 122 -9.22 3.94 7.76
N ARG A 123 -8.50 4.88 7.15
CA ARG A 123 -7.49 4.57 6.12
C ARG A 123 -6.31 3.80 6.70
N MET A 124 -5.85 4.13 7.91
CA MET A 124 -4.86 3.36 8.65
C MET A 124 -5.34 1.93 8.86
N LYS A 125 -6.59 1.73 9.31
CA LYS A 125 -7.17 0.39 9.48
C LYS A 125 -7.20 -0.41 8.18
N HIS A 126 -7.54 0.23 7.06
CA HIS A 126 -7.46 -0.38 5.73
C HIS A 126 -6.02 -0.82 5.39
N LEU A 127 -5.02 0.05 5.60
CA LEU A 127 -3.62 -0.30 5.31
C LEU A 127 -3.11 -1.44 6.19
N GLU A 128 -3.49 -1.49 7.47
CA GLU A 128 -3.17 -2.61 8.36
C GLU A 128 -3.86 -3.91 7.93
N HIS A 129 -5.06 -3.86 7.33
CA HIS A 129 -5.67 -5.05 6.72
C HIS A 129 -4.84 -5.58 5.55
N ILE A 130 -4.30 -4.70 4.71
CA ILE A 130 -3.38 -5.12 3.64
C ILE A 130 -2.12 -5.75 4.22
N GLN A 131 -1.54 -5.19 5.31
CA GLN A 131 -0.39 -5.80 6.00
C GLN A 131 -0.73 -7.19 6.56
N ALA A 132 -1.92 -7.38 7.12
CA ALA A 132 -2.37 -8.68 7.61
C ALA A 132 -2.51 -9.73 6.49
N GLU A 133 -3.07 -9.34 5.34
CA GLU A 133 -3.15 -10.21 4.17
C GLU A 133 -1.76 -10.60 3.63
N LEU A 134 -0.81 -9.65 3.63
CA LEU A 134 0.59 -9.90 3.26
C LEU A 134 1.33 -10.81 4.25
N ALA A 135 1.07 -10.67 5.55
CA ALA A 135 1.62 -11.57 6.56
C ALA A 135 1.05 -13.00 6.41
N ALA A 136 -0.25 -13.11 6.12
CA ALA A 136 -0.88 -14.40 5.83
C ALA A 136 -0.31 -15.03 4.53
N SER A 137 -0.07 -14.23 3.50
CA SER A 137 0.63 -14.66 2.27
C SER A 137 2.05 -15.13 2.57
N SER A 138 2.82 -14.36 3.35
CA SER A 138 4.17 -14.72 3.79
C SER A 138 4.21 -16.07 4.49
N LYS A 139 3.28 -16.31 5.43
CA LYS A 139 3.12 -17.59 6.14
C LYS A 139 2.81 -18.74 5.17
N ARG A 140 1.87 -18.53 4.22
CA ARG A 140 1.52 -19.54 3.20
C ARG A 140 2.66 -19.86 2.25
N LYS A 141 3.44 -18.86 1.84
CA LYS A 141 4.54 -18.98 0.88
C LYS A 141 5.85 -19.43 1.53
N GLY A 142 5.95 -19.39 2.86
CA GLY A 142 7.15 -19.73 3.62
C GLY A 142 8.31 -18.75 3.37
N LYS A 143 8.01 -17.52 2.98
CA LYS A 143 9.01 -16.49 2.65
C LYS A 143 8.47 -15.10 2.96
N LEU A 144 9.37 -14.12 3.11
CA LEU A 144 8.99 -12.74 3.41
C LEU A 144 8.30 -12.09 2.21
N VAL A 145 7.09 -11.57 2.42
CA VAL A 145 6.32 -10.79 1.46
C VAL A 145 5.70 -9.60 2.19
N TYR A 146 6.16 -8.39 1.89
CA TYR A 146 5.65 -7.14 2.50
C TYR A 146 5.17 -6.11 1.48
N LYS A 147 5.24 -6.43 0.18
CA LYS A 147 4.76 -5.54 -0.87
C LYS A 147 3.45 -5.99 -1.49
N HIS A 148 2.63 -5.02 -1.89
CA HIS A 148 1.35 -5.26 -2.53
C HIS A 148 1.29 -4.68 -3.95
N ILE A 149 0.30 -5.14 -4.71
CA ILE A 149 -0.07 -4.60 -6.02
C ILE A 149 -1.31 -3.73 -5.83
N TYR A 150 -1.26 -2.50 -6.35
CA TYR A 150 -2.38 -1.56 -6.25
C TYR A 150 -2.98 -1.31 -7.63
N ILE A 151 -4.29 -1.43 -7.77
CA ILE A 151 -5.01 -1.09 -9.00
C ILE A 151 -5.96 0.08 -8.73
N PHE A 152 -5.84 1.16 -9.50
CA PHE A 152 -6.88 2.18 -9.59
C PHE A 152 -7.59 2.07 -10.93
N ASP A 153 -8.89 1.78 -10.88
CA ASP A 153 -9.77 1.90 -12.04
C ASP A 153 -10.24 3.34 -12.20
N LEU A 154 -9.90 3.93 -13.35
CA LEU A 154 -10.20 5.32 -13.70
C LEU A 154 -11.41 5.41 -14.65
N ALA A 155 -12.14 4.32 -14.88
CA ALA A 155 -13.35 4.34 -15.69
C ALA A 155 -14.35 5.39 -15.16
N GLY A 156 -14.82 6.26 -16.05
CA GLY A 156 -15.73 7.35 -15.70
C GLY A 156 -15.06 8.58 -15.06
N MET A 157 -13.74 8.58 -14.89
CA MET A 157 -13.02 9.77 -14.42
C MET A 157 -13.32 10.97 -15.31
N ALA A 158 -13.48 12.10 -14.65
CA ALA A 158 -13.74 13.42 -15.24
C ALA A 158 -13.02 14.49 -14.42
N TRP A 159 -12.86 15.69 -14.97
CA TRP A 159 -12.13 16.80 -14.35
C TRP A 159 -12.53 17.08 -12.89
N LYS A 160 -13.81 16.95 -12.55
CA LYS A 160 -14.31 17.19 -11.18
C LYS A 160 -13.65 16.29 -10.13
N HIS A 161 -13.29 15.05 -10.47
CA HIS A 161 -12.69 14.09 -9.54
C HIS A 161 -11.21 14.38 -9.25
N VAL A 162 -10.59 15.22 -10.07
CA VAL A 162 -9.17 15.59 -10.00
C VAL A 162 -9.00 17.11 -9.94
N ALA A 163 -10.08 17.81 -9.58
CA ALA A 163 -10.04 19.24 -9.33
C ALA A 163 -9.04 19.54 -8.20
N PRO A 164 -8.33 20.67 -8.23
CA PRO A 164 -7.34 20.99 -7.20
C PRO A 164 -7.87 20.91 -5.77
N SER A 165 -9.13 21.30 -5.52
CA SER A 165 -9.78 21.19 -4.21
C SER A 165 -9.90 19.74 -3.74
N VAL A 166 -10.39 18.86 -4.61
CA VAL A 166 -10.51 17.41 -4.35
C VAL A 166 -9.14 16.79 -4.11
N MET A 167 -8.17 17.09 -4.98
CA MET A 167 -6.81 16.56 -4.83
C MET A 167 -6.14 17.06 -3.55
N SER A 168 -6.34 18.32 -3.17
CA SER A 168 -5.78 18.89 -1.93
C SER A 168 -6.39 18.24 -0.69
N TYR A 169 -7.68 17.89 -0.75
CA TYR A 169 -8.38 17.19 0.31
C TYR A 169 -7.93 15.72 0.44
N LEU A 170 -7.76 15.01 -0.69
CA LEU A 170 -7.33 13.62 -0.69
C LEU A 170 -5.84 13.43 -0.42
N LYS A 171 -5.02 14.44 -0.72
CA LYS A 171 -3.56 14.38 -0.55
C LYS A 171 -3.12 13.89 0.84
N PRO A 172 -3.55 14.47 1.97
CA PRO A 172 -3.11 14.00 3.29
C PRO A 172 -3.51 12.53 3.55
N ILE A 173 -4.61 12.06 2.95
CA ILE A 173 -5.09 10.69 3.11
C ILE A 173 -4.23 9.72 2.30
N PHE A 174 -3.86 10.08 1.07
CA PHE A 174 -2.90 9.30 0.26
C PHE A 174 -1.49 9.35 0.83
N ASP A 175 -1.08 10.50 1.39
CA ASP A 175 0.22 10.67 2.04
C ASP A 175 0.41 9.68 3.20
N LEU A 176 -0.67 9.20 3.82
CA LEU A 176 -0.59 8.19 4.88
C LEU A 176 0.20 6.94 4.43
N GLY A 177 -0.10 6.43 3.23
CA GLY A 177 0.56 5.24 2.68
C GLY A 177 2.04 5.48 2.37
N GLN A 178 2.36 6.57 1.68
CA GLN A 178 3.74 6.84 1.27
C GLN A 178 4.65 7.23 2.45
N VAL A 179 4.10 7.89 3.49
CA VAL A 179 4.87 8.36 4.64
C VAL A 179 5.07 7.26 5.68
N TYR A 180 3.99 6.54 6.05
CA TYR A 180 4.04 5.59 7.16
C TYR A 180 4.18 4.13 6.74
N TYR A 181 4.02 3.83 5.44
CA TYR A 181 4.24 2.50 4.86
C TYR A 181 5.23 2.56 3.69
N PRO A 182 6.42 3.17 3.87
CA PRO A 182 7.40 3.29 2.80
C PRO A 182 7.84 1.91 2.31
N GLU A 183 8.19 1.85 1.04
CA GLU A 183 8.67 0.65 0.37
C GLU A 183 7.70 -0.56 0.41
N SER A 184 6.39 -0.32 0.59
CA SER A 184 5.33 -1.35 0.58
C SER A 184 4.66 -1.56 -0.78
N LEU A 185 4.85 -0.68 -1.75
CA LEU A 185 4.27 -0.84 -3.08
C LEU A 185 5.22 -1.65 -3.98
N PHE A 186 4.73 -2.76 -4.54
CA PHE A 186 5.44 -3.53 -5.58
C PHE A 186 5.22 -2.90 -6.95
N ARG A 187 3.94 -2.68 -7.30
CA ARG A 187 3.52 -2.16 -8.60
C ARG A 187 2.15 -1.49 -8.48
N MET A 188 1.94 -0.44 -9.26
CA MET A 188 0.64 0.22 -9.35
C MET A 188 0.15 0.26 -10.80
N TYR A 189 -1.13 -0.04 -10.99
CA TYR A 189 -1.79 -0.02 -12.28
C TYR A 189 -2.90 1.04 -12.28
N LEU A 190 -2.85 1.96 -13.24
CA LEU A 190 -3.92 2.90 -13.53
C LEU A 190 -4.65 2.41 -14.77
N VAL A 191 -5.85 1.85 -14.59
CA VAL A 191 -6.60 1.14 -15.64
C VAL A 191 -7.76 2.00 -16.12
N ASN A 192 -8.18 1.82 -17.37
CA ASN A 192 -9.24 2.60 -18.02
C ASN A 192 -8.97 4.11 -18.00
N ALA A 193 -7.70 4.52 -18.13
CA ALA A 193 -7.31 5.93 -18.09
C ALA A 193 -7.91 6.72 -19.28
N PRO A 194 -8.88 7.62 -19.03
CA PRO A 194 -9.52 8.39 -20.10
C PRO A 194 -8.57 9.46 -20.66
N PHE A 195 -8.91 10.08 -21.79
CA PHE A 195 -8.07 11.13 -22.38
C PHE A 195 -7.80 12.30 -21.41
N VAL A 196 -8.81 12.68 -20.61
CA VAL A 196 -8.68 13.72 -19.56
C VAL A 196 -7.56 13.42 -18.55
N PHE A 197 -7.30 12.14 -18.25
CA PHE A 197 -6.27 11.75 -17.30
C PHE A 197 -4.88 12.26 -17.69
N TRP A 198 -4.56 12.28 -18.99
CA TRP A 198 -3.23 12.71 -19.45
C TRP A 198 -2.97 14.19 -19.17
N GLY A 199 -4.01 15.03 -19.20
CA GLY A 199 -3.92 16.43 -18.79
C GLY A 199 -3.67 16.60 -17.30
N THR A 200 -4.23 15.71 -16.47
CA THR A 200 -4.15 15.79 -15.01
C THR A 200 -2.96 15.02 -14.45
N TRP A 201 -2.40 14.06 -15.18
CA TRP A 201 -1.26 13.26 -14.76
C TRP A 201 -0.05 14.11 -14.40
N LYS A 202 0.21 15.20 -15.13
CA LYS A 202 1.30 16.13 -14.79
C LYS A 202 1.13 16.74 -13.39
N VAL A 203 -0.11 17.01 -12.98
CA VAL A 203 -0.45 17.55 -11.67
C VAL A 203 -0.45 16.44 -10.61
N ILE A 204 -1.09 15.30 -10.89
CA ILE A 204 -1.16 14.17 -9.94
C ILE A 204 0.24 13.64 -9.64
N SER A 205 1.05 13.43 -10.68
CA SER A 205 2.39 12.88 -10.54
C SER A 205 3.31 13.74 -9.69
N SER A 206 3.14 15.06 -9.62
CA SER A 206 3.98 15.91 -8.76
C SER A 206 3.73 15.69 -7.27
N PHE A 207 2.56 15.16 -6.90
CA PHE A 207 2.22 14.79 -5.52
C PHE A 207 2.66 13.37 -5.15
N ILE A 208 3.01 12.55 -6.16
CA ILE A 208 3.46 11.18 -5.97
C ILE A 208 4.97 11.16 -5.82
N ASP A 209 5.47 10.46 -4.80
CA ASP A 209 6.90 10.31 -4.58
C ASP A 209 7.60 9.69 -5.83
N PRO A 210 8.85 10.05 -6.11
CA PRO A 210 9.53 9.61 -7.33
C PRO A 210 9.66 8.08 -7.47
N GLU A 211 9.76 7.35 -6.36
CA GLU A 211 9.93 5.88 -6.36
C GLU A 211 8.61 5.19 -6.68
N THR A 212 7.50 5.63 -6.09
CA THR A 212 6.15 5.19 -6.44
C THR A 212 5.83 5.50 -7.91
N ARG A 213 6.23 6.68 -8.40
CA ARG A 213 5.99 7.07 -9.80
C ARG A 213 6.64 6.10 -10.80
N GLN A 214 7.81 5.54 -10.47
CA GLN A 214 8.48 4.54 -11.32
C GLN A 214 7.75 3.19 -11.35
N LYS A 215 6.92 2.90 -10.34
CA LYS A 215 6.15 1.65 -10.20
C LYS A 215 4.77 1.74 -10.88
N ILE A 216 4.37 2.92 -11.37
CA ILE A 216 3.08 3.16 -11.99
C ILE A 216 3.09 2.79 -13.48
N GLN A 217 2.13 1.97 -13.88
CA GLN A 217 1.85 1.62 -15.28
C GLN A 217 0.42 2.04 -15.63
N ILE A 218 0.25 2.72 -16.75
CA ILE A 218 -1.02 3.33 -17.16
C ILE A 218 -1.55 2.62 -18.41
N TYR A 219 -2.81 2.19 -18.36
CA TYR A 219 -3.50 1.53 -19.46
C TYR A 219 -4.79 2.26 -19.83
N LYS A 220 -5.01 2.42 -21.13
CA LYS A 220 -6.22 3.07 -21.67
C LYS A 220 -7.49 2.22 -21.48
N SER A 221 -7.36 0.91 -21.32
CA SER A 221 -8.50 -0.01 -21.19
C SER A 221 -8.14 -1.26 -20.39
N ALA A 222 -9.14 -1.88 -19.78
CA ALA A 222 -9.02 -3.13 -19.04
C ALA A 222 -8.42 -4.29 -19.87
N PRO A 223 -8.81 -4.54 -21.14
CA PRO A 223 -8.18 -5.59 -21.95
C PRO A 223 -6.67 -5.39 -22.16
N ALA A 224 -6.24 -4.15 -22.39
CA ALA A 224 -4.81 -3.85 -22.54
C ALA A 224 -4.04 -4.08 -21.23
N PHE A 225 -4.65 -3.74 -20.10
CA PHE A 225 -4.13 -4.04 -18.78
C PHE A 225 -4.01 -5.56 -18.55
N VAL A 226 -5.06 -6.34 -18.80
CA VAL A 226 -5.07 -7.80 -18.55
C VAL A 226 -3.93 -8.50 -19.30
N VAL A 227 -3.76 -8.20 -20.60
CA VAL A 227 -2.68 -8.79 -21.41
C VAL A 227 -1.31 -8.53 -20.78
N GLU A 228 -1.06 -7.32 -20.32
CA GLU A 228 0.22 -6.95 -19.73
C GLU A 228 0.39 -7.51 -18.31
N ALA A 229 -0.66 -7.50 -17.50
CA ALA A 229 -0.66 -8.10 -16.17
C ALA A 229 -0.33 -9.61 -16.23
N GLN A 230 -0.90 -10.33 -17.20
CA GLN A 230 -0.60 -11.76 -17.42
C GLN A 230 0.85 -11.99 -17.82
N LYS A 231 1.41 -11.18 -18.74
CA LYS A 231 2.85 -11.26 -19.08
C LYS A 231 3.74 -11.02 -17.87
N GLN A 232 3.27 -10.20 -16.94
CA GLN A 232 3.99 -9.91 -15.70
C GLN A 232 3.68 -10.89 -14.56
N GLY A 233 3.00 -12.01 -14.85
CA GLY A 233 2.81 -13.13 -13.92
C GLY A 233 1.52 -13.08 -13.08
N LEU A 234 0.57 -12.21 -13.39
CA LEU A 234 -0.74 -12.19 -12.72
C LEU A 234 -1.72 -13.12 -13.44
N ALA A 235 -2.17 -14.16 -12.75
CA ALA A 235 -3.19 -15.07 -13.28
C ALA A 235 -4.57 -14.38 -13.37
N LEU A 236 -5.42 -14.80 -14.31
CA LEU A 236 -6.79 -14.26 -14.43
C LEU A 236 -7.60 -14.47 -13.15
N ASP A 237 -7.41 -15.59 -12.47
CA ASP A 237 -8.07 -15.91 -11.19
C ASP A 237 -7.61 -15.03 -10.03
N ALA A 238 -6.51 -14.29 -10.19
CA ALA A 238 -6.08 -13.28 -9.23
C ALA A 238 -6.61 -11.88 -9.57
N LEU A 239 -6.94 -11.62 -10.83
CA LEU A 239 -7.32 -10.31 -11.33
C LEU A 239 -8.82 -10.00 -11.09
N PRO A 240 -9.18 -8.72 -10.85
CA PRO A 240 -10.56 -8.31 -10.68
C PRO A 240 -11.46 -8.68 -11.88
N SER A 241 -12.61 -9.30 -11.60
CA SER A 241 -13.62 -9.59 -12.63
C SER A 241 -14.11 -8.35 -13.36
N LEU A 242 -14.23 -7.22 -12.65
CA LEU A 242 -14.56 -5.91 -13.22
C LEU A 242 -13.57 -5.42 -14.28
N LEU A 243 -12.33 -5.92 -14.25
CA LEU A 243 -11.28 -5.57 -15.20
C LEU A 243 -10.95 -6.71 -16.17
N GLY A 244 -11.78 -7.75 -16.25
CA GLY A 244 -11.60 -8.88 -17.17
C GLY A 244 -10.80 -10.05 -16.61
N GLY A 245 -10.56 -10.10 -15.29
CA GLY A 245 -10.14 -11.31 -14.58
C GLY A 245 -11.32 -12.19 -14.16
N ASN A 246 -11.07 -13.11 -13.23
CA ASN A 246 -12.09 -14.03 -12.70
C ASN A 246 -12.33 -13.86 -11.19
N HIS A 247 -11.50 -13.08 -10.48
CA HIS A 247 -11.63 -12.92 -9.04
C HIS A 247 -12.80 -11.97 -8.70
N PRO A 248 -13.79 -12.39 -7.89
CA PRO A 248 -14.97 -11.58 -7.58
C PRO A 248 -14.63 -10.36 -6.69
N GLY A 249 -13.52 -10.44 -5.97
CA GLY A 249 -13.12 -9.45 -4.97
C GLY A 249 -13.68 -9.81 -3.60
N ARG A 250 -12.90 -9.51 -2.56
CA ARG A 250 -13.35 -9.58 -1.17
C ARG A 250 -13.41 -8.13 -0.65
N PRO A 251 -14.61 -7.57 -0.41
CA PRO A 251 -14.73 -6.22 0.14
C PRO A 251 -13.95 -6.12 1.45
N VAL A 252 -13.15 -5.06 1.60
CA VAL A 252 -12.34 -4.87 2.82
C VAL A 252 -13.22 -4.73 4.07
N ALA A 253 -14.44 -4.23 3.90
CA ALA A 253 -15.44 -4.11 4.97
C ALA A 253 -15.85 -5.46 5.58
N ASP A 254 -15.72 -6.54 4.81
CA ASP A 254 -16.18 -7.89 5.17
C ASP A 254 -15.00 -8.79 5.58
N LEU A 255 -13.78 -8.26 5.64
CA LEU A 255 -12.61 -9.03 6.07
C LEU A 255 -12.60 -9.14 7.60
N ASP A 256 -12.55 -10.36 8.10
CA ASP A 256 -12.34 -10.61 9.51
C ASP A 256 -10.94 -10.11 9.93
N PRO A 257 -10.81 -9.54 11.15
CA PRO A 257 -9.49 -9.30 11.70
C PRO A 257 -8.73 -10.63 11.81
N PRO A 258 -7.41 -10.65 11.55
CA PRO A 258 -6.61 -11.86 11.65
C PRO A 258 -6.72 -12.47 13.06
N THR A 259 -6.85 -13.79 13.12
CA THR A 259 -7.02 -14.55 14.37
C THR A 259 -5.73 -14.71 15.18
N GLU A 260 -4.58 -14.41 14.58
CA GLU A 260 -3.26 -14.39 15.21
C GLU A 260 -2.64 -12.99 15.06
N SER A 261 -1.76 -12.60 15.99
CA SER A 261 -1.05 -11.32 15.84
C SER A 261 -0.21 -11.34 14.55
N VAL A 262 -0.20 -10.21 13.84
CA VAL A 262 0.49 -10.03 12.54
C VAL A 262 2.02 -10.03 12.68
N VAL A 263 2.55 -10.49 13.82
CA VAL A 263 4.00 -10.55 14.06
C VAL A 263 4.58 -11.64 13.17
N SER A 264 5.34 -11.21 12.16
CA SER A 264 6.02 -12.02 11.13
C SER A 264 6.53 -13.35 11.66
N ALA A 265 5.84 -14.44 11.31
CA ALA A 265 6.24 -15.82 11.62
C ALA A 265 7.29 -16.38 10.64
N VAL A 266 7.83 -15.56 9.72
CA VAL A 266 8.88 -16.00 8.79
C VAL A 266 10.25 -15.78 9.44
N PRO A 267 11.12 -16.80 9.50
CA PRO A 267 12.46 -16.67 10.08
C PRO A 267 13.31 -15.61 9.36
N ASP A 268 14.20 -14.97 10.12
CA ASP A 268 15.07 -13.84 9.75
C ASP A 268 16.16 -14.15 8.69
N THR A 269 15.90 -15.07 7.77
CA THR A 269 16.87 -15.45 6.73
C THR A 269 17.22 -14.29 5.79
N ALA A 270 16.34 -13.29 5.66
CA ALA A 270 16.61 -12.08 4.88
C ALA A 270 17.44 -11.02 5.62
N ALA A 271 17.61 -11.15 6.95
CA ALA A 271 18.37 -10.20 7.78
C ALA A 271 19.88 -10.48 7.84
N VAL A 272 20.30 -11.67 7.40
CA VAL A 272 21.69 -12.12 7.46
C VAL A 272 22.25 -12.16 6.04
N PRO A 273 23.36 -11.45 5.74
CA PRO A 273 23.98 -11.51 4.42
C PRO A 273 24.54 -12.92 4.15
N THR A 274 24.47 -13.36 2.90
CA THR A 274 25.25 -14.50 2.39
C THR A 274 26.70 -14.12 2.17
#